data_AF-A0A532CAB7-F1
#
_entry.id   AF-A0A532CAB7-F1
#
_cell.length_a   1.000
_cell.length_b   1.000
_cell.length_c   1.000
_cell.angle_alpha   90.00
_cell.angle_beta   90.00
_cell.angle_gamma   90.00
#
_symmetry.space_group_name_H-M   'P 1'
#
loop_
_entity.id
_entity.type
_entity.pdbx_description
1 polymer ?
#
loop_
_entity_poly.entity_id
_entity_poly.type
_entity_poly.pdbx_seq_one_letter_code
_entity_poly.pdbx_strand_id
1 'polypeptide(L)'
;MVERFEVALNTPAGRLTTAIDVPTGLIPITAIVPLTRRLGDEATELEIQQATETGQSISCRKGCAACCRMLVPLSAPEAFALREHVEQLPTDRRTQLLNRLNDTKDRMKQAGLWDRMSDVAEASRQVPDEELDPINQSYYALRIACPYLENELCSIYEARPAACRELLVTSPAELCQDLVQNPVTPLPISMRMSSILGLTWGALTNSPPRLIPLPMALEWAERHEEESQRTWPGSSLLDQVLDNMWRFLSQAFQKK
;
A
#
# COMPACT_ATOMS: atom_id res chain seq x y z
N MET A 1 28.22 -3.24 -6.37
CA MET A 1 28.52 -4.16 -5.27
C MET A 1 27.25 -4.32 -4.45
N VAL A 2 26.99 -5.52 -3.94
CA VAL A 2 25.80 -5.83 -3.15
C VAL A 2 26.28 -6.24 -1.76
N GLU A 3 25.65 -5.70 -0.73
CA GLU A 3 25.90 -6.05 0.66
C GLU A 3 24.71 -6.85 1.19
N ARG A 4 24.99 -7.87 2.00
CA ARG A 4 23.99 -8.76 2.56
C ARG A 4 23.80 -8.48 4.05
N PHE A 5 22.57 -8.20 4.43
CA PHE A 5 22.16 -7.91 5.80
C PHE A 5 21.29 -9.06 6.31
N GLU A 6 21.58 -9.55 7.51
CA GLU A 6 20.68 -10.48 8.22
C GLU A 6 19.78 -9.65 9.13
N VAL A 7 18.49 -9.57 8.79
CA VAL A 7 17.50 -8.75 9.50
C VAL A 7 16.61 -9.65 10.33
N ALA A 8 16.43 -9.28 11.59
CA ALA A 8 15.48 -9.93 12.49
C ALA A 8 14.51 -8.89 13.07
N LEU A 9 13.21 -9.10 12.86
CA LEU A 9 12.14 -8.23 13.36
C LEU A 9 11.22 -9.05 14.26
N ASN A 10 10.95 -8.55 15.46
CA ASN A 10 9.97 -9.17 16.36
C ASN A 10 8.61 -8.55 16.11
N THR A 11 7.62 -9.36 15.75
CA THR A 11 6.22 -8.96 15.62
C THR A 11 5.40 -9.57 16.75
N PRO A 12 4.20 -9.03 17.06
CA PRO A 12 3.27 -9.67 18.00
C PRO A 12 2.93 -11.13 17.69
N ALA A 13 2.93 -11.54 16.43
CA ALA A 13 2.62 -12.92 15.99
C ALA A 13 3.86 -13.83 15.90
N GLY A 14 5.07 -13.29 15.96
CA GLY A 14 6.30 -14.08 15.88
C GLY A 14 7.52 -13.31 15.42
N ARG A 15 8.66 -14.01 15.37
CA ARG A 15 9.93 -13.45 14.90
C ARG A 15 10.11 -13.72 13.41
N LEU A 16 10.30 -12.66 12.64
CA LEU A 16 10.73 -12.70 11.25
C LEU A 16 12.26 -12.64 11.19
N THR A 17 12.89 -13.52 10.40
CA THR A 17 14.34 -13.47 10.14
C THR A 17 14.55 -13.68 8.65
N THR A 18 15.20 -12.74 7.98
CA THR A 18 15.40 -12.80 6.53
C THR A 18 16.72 -12.14 6.13
N ALA A 19 17.31 -12.64 5.04
CA ALA A 19 18.50 -12.08 4.45
C ALA A 19 18.12 -11.08 3.36
N ILE A 20 18.74 -9.90 3.41
CA ILE A 20 18.45 -8.80 2.51
C ILE A 20 19.72 -8.42 1.75
N ASP A 21 19.66 -8.57 0.43
CA ASP A 21 20.70 -8.10 -0.47
C ASP A 21 20.40 -6.67 -0.91
N VAL A 22 21.29 -5.72 -0.62
CA VAL A 22 21.14 -4.31 -0.94
C VAL A 22 22.29 -3.82 -1.81
N PRO A 23 22.02 -3.19 -2.97
CA PRO A 23 23.06 -2.52 -3.74
C PRO A 23 23.72 -1.40 -2.92
N THR A 24 25.04 -1.38 -2.83
CA THR A 24 25.78 -0.33 -2.10
C THR A 24 25.89 0.99 -2.85
N GLY A 25 25.45 1.02 -4.12
CA GLY A 25 25.42 2.22 -4.94
C GLY A 25 24.20 3.10 -4.68
N LEU A 26 24.09 4.18 -5.47
CA LEU A 26 22.90 5.02 -5.49
C LEU A 26 21.78 4.28 -6.24
N ILE A 27 20.63 4.12 -5.58
CA ILE A 27 19.43 3.48 -6.14
C ILE A 27 18.21 4.38 -5.96
N PRO A 28 17.21 4.30 -6.87
CA PRO A 28 15.96 5.02 -6.70
C PRO A 28 15.18 4.45 -5.51
N ILE A 29 14.27 5.26 -4.94
CA ILE A 29 13.43 4.80 -3.82
C ILE A 29 12.55 3.60 -4.21
N THR A 30 12.18 3.48 -5.49
CA THR A 30 11.37 2.37 -6.01
C THR A 30 12.04 1.01 -5.84
N ALA A 31 13.38 0.97 -5.80
CA ALA A 31 14.15 -0.26 -5.59
C ALA A 31 13.93 -0.90 -4.21
N ILE A 32 13.53 -0.13 -3.19
CA ILE A 32 13.26 -0.67 -1.85
C ILE A 32 11.84 -1.24 -1.71
N VAL A 33 10.90 -0.83 -2.58
CA VAL A 33 9.48 -1.19 -2.47
C VAL A 33 9.25 -2.71 -2.52
N PRO A 34 9.86 -3.49 -3.43
CA PRO A 34 9.69 -4.95 -3.42
C PRO A 34 10.18 -5.59 -2.13
N LEU A 35 11.31 -5.11 -1.59
CA LEU A 35 11.85 -5.62 -0.33
C LEU A 35 10.90 -5.35 0.84
N THR A 36 10.47 -4.10 0.99
CA THR A 36 9.56 -3.70 2.08
C THR A 36 8.24 -4.47 2.00
N ARG A 37 7.72 -4.68 0.78
CA ARG A 37 6.52 -5.50 0.57
C ARG A 37 6.71 -6.96 0.95
N ARG A 38 7.86 -7.58 0.62
CA ARG A 38 8.15 -8.97 1.05
C ARG A 38 8.17 -9.09 2.57
N LEU A 39 8.78 -8.15 3.28
CA LEU A 39 8.77 -8.12 4.74
C LEU A 39 7.34 -7.99 5.31
N GLY A 40 6.48 -7.21 4.66
CA GLY A 40 5.06 -7.11 5.01
C GLY A 40 4.28 -8.41 4.74
N ASP A 41 4.56 -9.07 3.61
CA ASP A 41 3.96 -10.37 3.26
C ASP A 41 4.38 -11.46 4.27
N GLU A 42 5.67 -11.53 4.64
CA GLU A 42 6.18 -12.46 5.67
C GLU A 42 5.56 -12.18 7.06
N ALA A 43 5.42 -10.91 7.45
CA ALA A 43 4.76 -10.56 8.71
C ALA A 43 3.27 -10.91 8.70
N THR A 44 2.60 -10.73 7.56
CA THR A 44 1.19 -11.12 7.38
C THR A 44 1.02 -12.64 7.47
N GLU A 45 1.96 -13.41 6.93
CA GLU A 45 1.94 -14.88 7.02
C GLU A 45 2.02 -15.36 8.48
N LEU A 46 2.82 -14.71 9.33
CA LEU A 46 2.86 -15.01 10.77
C LEU A 46 1.50 -14.77 11.44
N GLU A 47 0.81 -13.68 11.09
CA GLU A 47 -0.53 -13.38 11.61
C GLU A 47 -1.57 -14.41 11.12
N ILE A 48 -1.49 -14.82 9.86
CA ILE A 48 -2.32 -15.89 9.29
C ILE A 48 -2.09 -17.19 10.06
N GLN A 49 -0.83 -17.58 10.25
CA GLN A 49 -0.47 -18.79 10.98
C GLN A 49 -1.05 -18.75 12.40
N GLN A 50 -0.79 -17.68 13.16
CA GLN A 50 -1.29 -17.49 14.52
C GLN A 50 -2.83 -17.56 14.60
N ALA A 51 -3.54 -16.97 13.64
CA ALA A 51 -5.00 -17.03 13.57
C ALA A 51 -5.50 -18.46 13.27
N THR A 52 -4.85 -19.16 12.34
CA THR A 52 -5.23 -20.55 12.01
C THR A 52 -4.96 -21.53 13.14
N GLU A 53 -3.84 -21.36 13.87
CA GLU A 53 -3.51 -22.17 15.05
C GLU A 53 -4.50 -21.96 16.20
N THR A 54 -5.13 -20.79 16.27
CA THR A 54 -6.20 -20.47 17.25
C THR A 54 -7.60 -20.83 16.74
N GLY A 55 -7.69 -21.54 15.60
CA GLY A 55 -8.94 -22.07 15.06
C GLY A 55 -9.75 -21.08 14.22
N GLN A 56 -9.19 -19.92 13.88
CA GLN A 56 -9.82 -18.96 12.96
C GLN A 56 -9.53 -19.34 11.50
N SER A 57 -10.43 -18.95 10.59
CA SER A 57 -10.24 -19.14 9.15
C SER A 57 -10.11 -17.79 8.44
N ILE A 58 -9.14 -17.66 7.55
CA ILE A 58 -9.02 -16.47 6.69
C ILE A 58 -10.08 -16.53 5.58
N SER A 59 -10.91 -15.50 5.48
CA SER A 59 -11.99 -15.42 4.47
C SER A 59 -11.50 -14.94 3.10
N CYS A 60 -10.38 -14.22 3.08
CA CYS A 60 -9.83 -13.64 1.86
C CYS A 60 -9.23 -14.74 0.96
N ARG A 61 -9.59 -14.70 -0.33
CA ARG A 61 -9.13 -15.65 -1.34
C ARG A 61 -9.05 -14.99 -2.71
N LYS A 62 -8.34 -15.61 -3.65
CA LYS A 62 -8.32 -15.16 -5.05
C LYS A 62 -9.75 -15.04 -5.59
N GLY A 63 -10.06 -13.92 -6.25
CA GLY A 63 -11.40 -13.60 -6.74
C GLY A 63 -12.30 -12.90 -5.72
N CYS A 64 -11.88 -12.74 -4.46
CA CYS A 64 -12.52 -11.80 -3.55
C CYS A 64 -12.11 -10.37 -3.92
N ALA A 65 -13.10 -9.50 -4.09
CA ALA A 65 -12.89 -8.13 -4.56
C ALA A 65 -13.73 -7.09 -3.78
N ALA A 66 -14.15 -7.44 -2.55
CA ALA A 66 -14.84 -6.53 -1.66
C ALA A 66 -13.96 -5.32 -1.30
N CYS A 67 -12.70 -5.55 -0.92
CA CYS A 67 -11.74 -4.49 -0.62
C CYS A 67 -11.36 -3.65 -1.85
N CYS A 68 -11.52 -4.20 -3.06
CA CYS A 68 -11.23 -3.50 -4.31
C CYS A 68 -12.28 -2.45 -4.68
N ARG A 69 -13.24 -2.17 -3.80
CA ARG A 69 -14.19 -1.05 -3.88
C ARG A 69 -14.01 -0.05 -2.73
N MET A 70 -12.93 -0.20 -1.96
CA MET A 70 -12.51 0.75 -0.92
C MET A 70 -11.44 1.71 -1.45
N LEU A 71 -11.24 2.83 -0.76
CA LEU A 71 -10.13 3.72 -1.06
C LEU A 71 -8.83 3.06 -0.58
N VAL A 72 -7.92 2.80 -1.51
CA VAL A 72 -6.59 2.26 -1.19
C VAL A 72 -5.58 3.41 -1.22
N PRO A 73 -4.96 3.76 -0.08
CA PRO A 73 -3.89 4.74 -0.01
C PRO A 73 -2.53 4.13 -0.39
N LEU A 74 -1.76 4.84 -1.21
CA LEU A 74 -0.36 4.53 -1.52
C LEU A 74 0.54 5.58 -0.90
N SER A 75 1.77 5.15 -0.58
CA SER A 75 2.89 6.07 -0.39
C SER A 75 3.47 6.56 -1.73
N ALA A 76 4.22 7.66 -1.70
CA ALA A 76 4.93 8.16 -2.88
C ALA A 76 5.84 7.09 -3.53
N PRO A 77 6.67 6.33 -2.77
CA PRO A 77 7.45 5.24 -3.35
C PRO A 77 6.61 4.17 -4.05
N GLU A 78 5.45 3.80 -3.49
CA GLU A 78 4.55 2.84 -4.13
C GLU A 78 3.91 3.39 -5.40
N ALA A 79 3.54 4.67 -5.43
CA ALA A 79 3.00 5.30 -6.63
C ALA A 79 4.02 5.33 -7.77
N PHE A 80 5.28 5.68 -7.47
CA PHE A 80 6.38 5.62 -8.44
C PHE A 80 6.65 4.19 -8.93
N ALA A 81 6.76 3.22 -8.01
CA ALA A 81 6.98 1.82 -8.38
C ALA A 81 5.82 1.24 -9.20
N LEU A 82 4.58 1.67 -8.91
CA LEU A 82 3.41 1.28 -9.69
C LEU A 82 3.45 1.86 -11.10
N ARG A 83 3.87 3.12 -11.27
CA ARG A 83 4.09 3.72 -12.59
C ARG A 83 5.12 2.95 -13.39
N GLU A 84 6.30 2.67 -12.82
CA GLU A 84 7.35 1.86 -13.47
C GLU A 84 6.80 0.48 -13.91
N HIS A 85 6.02 -0.17 -13.04
CA HIS A 85 5.39 -1.45 -13.38
C HIS A 85 4.41 -1.34 -14.55
N VAL A 86 3.56 -0.32 -14.56
CA VAL A 86 2.57 -0.10 -15.63
C VAL A 86 3.25 0.25 -16.96
N GLU A 87 4.36 0.98 -16.93
CA GLU A 87 5.14 1.32 -18.12
C GLU A 87 5.73 0.08 -18.80
N GLN A 88 6.06 -0.96 -18.03
CA GLN A 88 6.60 -2.24 -18.50
C GLN A 88 5.52 -3.19 -19.07
N LEU A 89 4.24 -2.87 -18.94
CA LEU A 89 3.16 -3.71 -19.49
C LEU A 89 3.17 -3.66 -21.04
N PRO A 90 2.72 -4.74 -21.71
CA PRO A 90 2.46 -4.71 -23.15
C PRO A 90 1.54 -3.55 -23.51
N THR A 91 1.78 -2.89 -24.64
CA THR A 91 1.09 -1.65 -25.04
C THR A 91 -0.43 -1.79 -24.98
N ASP A 92 -1.00 -2.87 -25.50
CA ASP A 92 -2.45 -3.10 -25.49
C ASP A 92 -3.01 -3.19 -24.06
N ARG A 93 -2.29 -3.85 -23.16
CA ARG A 93 -2.66 -4.01 -21.75
C ARG A 93 -2.57 -2.70 -21.00
N ARG A 94 -1.51 -1.92 -21.26
CA ARG A 94 -1.34 -0.57 -20.71
C ARG A 94 -2.46 0.36 -21.17
N THR A 95 -2.79 0.37 -22.46
CA THR A 95 -3.89 1.19 -22.99
C THR A 95 -5.24 0.83 -22.37
N GLN A 96 -5.56 -0.47 -22.24
CA GLN A 96 -6.79 -0.92 -21.57
C GLN A 96 -6.86 -0.48 -20.10
N LEU A 97 -5.74 -0.53 -19.37
CA LEU A 97 -5.67 -0.05 -18.00
C LEU A 97 -5.86 1.46 -17.92
N LEU A 98 -5.18 2.24 -18.76
CA LEU A 98 -5.30 3.70 -18.80
C LEU A 98 -6.73 4.15 -19.13
N ASN A 99 -7.42 3.45 -20.03
CA ASN A 99 -8.84 3.73 -20.32
C ASN A 99 -9.72 3.53 -19.07
N ARG A 100 -9.54 2.44 -18.33
CA ARG A 100 -10.29 2.21 -17.07
C ARG A 100 -9.97 3.23 -15.98
N LEU A 101 -8.72 3.69 -15.91
CA LEU A 101 -8.32 4.78 -15.02
C LEU A 101 -9.03 6.09 -15.39
N ASN A 102 -9.11 6.43 -16.69
CA ASN A 102 -9.84 7.60 -17.17
C ASN A 102 -11.34 7.49 -16.87
N ASP A 103 -11.97 6.34 -17.11
CA ASP A 103 -13.39 6.12 -16.78
C ASP A 103 -13.64 6.27 -15.27
N THR A 104 -12.71 5.77 -14.44
CA THR A 104 -12.76 5.91 -12.98
C THR A 104 -12.64 7.37 -12.56
N LYS A 105 -11.69 8.11 -13.16
CA LYS A 105 -11.49 9.54 -12.95
C LYS A 105 -12.76 10.33 -13.29
N ASP A 106 -13.40 10.05 -14.42
CA ASP A 106 -14.62 10.74 -14.83
C ASP A 106 -15.77 10.50 -13.85
N ARG A 107 -15.95 9.26 -13.37
CA ARG A 107 -16.94 8.93 -12.33
C ARG A 107 -16.64 9.66 -11.01
N MET A 108 -15.38 9.73 -10.61
CA MET A 108 -14.97 10.45 -9.40
C MET A 108 -15.15 11.97 -9.52
N LYS A 109 -14.93 12.54 -10.71
CA LYS A 109 -15.20 13.95 -11.02
C LYS A 109 -16.69 14.27 -10.95
N GLN A 110 -17.53 13.45 -11.56
CA GLN A 110 -19.00 13.60 -11.49
C GLN A 110 -19.52 13.54 -10.05
N ALA A 111 -18.87 12.76 -9.19
CA ALA A 111 -19.17 12.68 -7.78
C ALA A 111 -18.53 13.80 -6.92
N GLY A 112 -17.78 14.72 -7.51
CA GLY A 112 -17.09 15.80 -6.78
C GLY A 112 -15.99 15.32 -5.83
N LEU A 113 -15.42 14.13 -6.06
CA LEU A 113 -14.38 13.54 -5.21
C LEU A 113 -12.97 13.71 -5.76
N TRP A 114 -12.81 13.86 -7.07
CA TRP A 114 -11.49 13.90 -7.69
C TRP A 114 -10.61 15.03 -7.13
N ASP A 115 -11.13 16.26 -7.10
CA ASP A 115 -10.36 17.42 -6.65
C ASP A 115 -10.05 17.35 -5.15
N ARG A 116 -11.02 16.92 -4.33
CA ARG A 116 -10.81 16.70 -2.88
C ARG A 116 -9.70 15.68 -2.60
N MET A 117 -9.64 14.61 -3.39
CA MET A 117 -8.59 13.61 -3.27
C MET A 117 -7.24 14.10 -3.80
N SER A 118 -7.26 14.92 -4.86
CA SER A 118 -6.06 15.59 -5.36
C SER A 118 -5.48 16.50 -4.28
N ASP A 119 -6.31 17.29 -3.59
CA ASP A 119 -5.85 18.17 -2.50
C ASP A 119 -5.16 17.39 -1.38
N VAL A 120 -5.68 16.21 -1.02
CA VAL A 120 -5.05 15.31 -0.05
C VAL A 120 -3.72 14.76 -0.57
N ALA A 121 -3.65 14.33 -1.83
CA ALA A 121 -2.44 13.79 -2.43
C ALA A 121 -1.33 14.84 -2.61
N GLU A 122 -1.69 16.12 -2.75
CA GLU A 122 -0.78 17.27 -2.87
C GLU A 122 -0.50 17.96 -1.53
N ALA A 123 -1.11 17.51 -0.43
CA ALA A 123 -1.01 18.20 0.84
C ALA A 123 0.46 18.33 1.32
N SER A 124 0.88 19.55 1.62
CA SER A 124 2.18 19.86 2.21
C SER A 124 2.17 19.73 3.75
N ARG A 125 1.15 19.08 4.31
CA ARG A 125 1.01 18.77 5.74
C ARG A 125 0.44 17.36 5.90
N GLN A 126 0.58 16.81 7.10
CA GLN A 126 -0.20 15.64 7.48
C GLN A 126 -1.70 16.01 7.48
N VAL A 127 -2.49 15.20 6.78
CA VAL A 127 -3.95 15.29 6.80
C VAL A 127 -4.45 14.37 7.91
N PRO A 128 -5.14 14.89 8.93
CA PRO A 128 -5.66 14.10 10.03
C PRO A 128 -6.87 13.25 9.58
N ASP A 129 -7.16 12.18 10.32
CA ASP A 129 -8.17 11.19 9.94
C ASP A 129 -9.57 11.82 9.82
N GLU A 130 -9.90 12.82 10.64
CA GLU A 130 -11.20 13.51 10.59
C GLU A 130 -11.45 14.23 9.26
N GLU A 131 -10.39 14.65 8.56
CA GLU A 131 -10.49 15.24 7.22
C GLU A 131 -10.56 14.17 6.12
N LEU A 132 -9.95 12.99 6.35
CA LEU A 132 -9.93 11.87 5.40
C LEU A 132 -11.22 11.05 5.44
N ASP A 133 -11.82 10.88 6.61
CA ASP A 133 -12.99 10.03 6.83
C ASP A 133 -14.18 10.37 5.92
N PRO A 134 -14.58 11.64 5.76
CA PRO A 134 -15.66 11.99 4.83
C PRO A 134 -15.32 11.64 3.37
N ILE A 135 -14.05 11.72 2.98
CA ILE A 135 -13.59 11.35 1.63
C ILE A 135 -13.66 9.82 1.46
N ASN A 136 -13.17 9.08 2.45
CA ASN A 136 -13.22 7.61 2.49
C ASN A 136 -14.66 7.09 2.39
N GLN A 137 -15.57 7.64 3.20
CA GLN A 137 -16.99 7.27 3.19
C GLN A 137 -17.65 7.59 1.85
N SER A 138 -17.39 8.78 1.31
CA SER A 138 -17.95 9.18 0.01
C SER A 138 -17.45 8.27 -1.13
N TYR A 139 -16.16 7.94 -1.14
CA TYR A 139 -15.61 7.03 -2.15
C TYR A 139 -16.19 5.61 -2.01
N TYR A 140 -16.28 5.10 -0.78
CA TYR A 140 -16.85 3.78 -0.52
C TYR A 140 -18.32 3.68 -0.99
N ALA A 141 -19.11 4.75 -0.78
CA ALA A 141 -20.49 4.82 -1.20
C ALA A 141 -20.67 4.72 -2.72
N LEU A 142 -19.70 5.15 -3.53
CA LEU A 142 -19.76 5.05 -4.99
C LEU A 142 -19.61 3.62 -5.52
N ARG A 143 -19.04 2.71 -4.72
CA ARG A 143 -18.78 1.31 -5.07
C ARG A 143 -18.07 1.15 -6.42
N ILE A 144 -17.22 2.11 -6.78
CA ILE A 144 -16.41 2.05 -7.99
C ILE A 144 -15.43 0.89 -7.84
N ALA A 145 -15.48 -0.05 -8.78
CA ALA A 145 -14.49 -1.11 -8.85
C ALA A 145 -13.10 -0.50 -9.12
N CYS A 146 -12.09 -0.98 -8.41
CA CYS A 146 -10.70 -0.59 -8.62
C CYS A 146 -10.35 -0.69 -10.12
N PRO A 147 -9.71 0.34 -10.71
CA PRO A 147 -9.43 0.36 -12.15
C PRO A 147 -8.49 -0.77 -12.61
N TYR A 148 -7.79 -1.40 -11.66
CA TYR A 148 -6.90 -2.53 -11.89
C TYR A 148 -7.60 -3.90 -11.78
N LEU A 149 -8.93 -3.96 -11.63
CA LEU A 149 -9.68 -5.22 -11.63
C LEU A 149 -10.06 -5.67 -13.05
N GLU A 150 -9.85 -6.96 -13.33
CA GLU A 150 -10.32 -7.67 -14.52
C GLU A 150 -11.05 -8.93 -14.07
N ASN A 151 -12.36 -9.01 -14.30
CA ASN A 151 -13.17 -10.15 -13.88
C ASN A 151 -12.98 -10.48 -12.38
N GLU A 152 -12.99 -9.45 -11.54
CA GLU A 152 -12.74 -9.54 -10.08
C GLU A 152 -11.34 -10.10 -9.70
N LEU A 153 -10.40 -10.12 -10.63
CA LEU A 153 -8.99 -10.43 -10.40
C LEU A 153 -8.12 -9.18 -10.61
N CYS A 154 -7.14 -8.97 -9.73
CA CYS A 154 -6.23 -7.84 -9.85
C CYS A 154 -5.25 -8.07 -11.02
N SER A 155 -5.26 -7.18 -12.01
CA SER A 155 -4.38 -7.22 -13.19
C SER A 155 -2.92 -6.90 -12.85
N ILE A 156 -2.68 -6.29 -11.69
CA ILE A 156 -1.35 -5.96 -11.14
C ILE A 156 -1.05 -6.78 -9.88
N TYR A 157 -1.51 -8.03 -9.79
CA TYR A 157 -1.44 -8.84 -8.57
C TYR A 157 -0.05 -8.82 -7.89
N GLU A 158 1.01 -8.91 -8.68
CA GLU A 158 2.41 -8.86 -8.23
C GLU A 158 2.90 -7.46 -7.87
N ALA A 159 2.27 -6.40 -8.38
CA ALA A 159 2.57 -5.01 -8.06
C ALA A 159 1.55 -4.38 -7.10
N ARG A 160 0.64 -5.17 -6.51
CA ARG A 160 -0.34 -4.66 -5.54
C ARG A 160 0.35 -3.87 -4.43
N PRO A 161 -0.15 -2.65 -4.10
CA PRO A 161 0.30 -1.89 -2.94
C PRO A 161 0.22 -2.71 -1.66
N ALA A 162 1.00 -2.34 -0.65
CA ALA A 162 1.02 -3.06 0.62
C ALA A 162 -0.34 -3.01 1.32
N ALA A 163 -1.04 -1.86 1.29
CA ALA A 163 -2.40 -1.76 1.81
C ALA A 163 -3.36 -2.81 1.22
N CYS A 164 -3.19 -3.22 -0.04
CA CYS A 164 -4.02 -4.29 -0.65
C CYS A 164 -3.68 -5.70 -0.15
N ARG A 165 -2.49 -5.90 0.44
CA ARG A 165 -1.98 -7.19 0.93
C ARG A 165 -2.30 -7.41 2.40
N GLU A 166 -2.41 -6.32 3.15
CA GLU A 166 -2.60 -6.31 4.60
C GLU A 166 -4.09 -6.36 5.04
N LEU A 167 -5.05 -6.25 4.10
CA LEU A 167 -6.49 -6.21 4.38
C LEU A 167 -7.14 -7.61 4.41
N LEU A 168 -6.77 -8.41 5.40
CA LEU A 168 -7.35 -9.74 5.63
C LEU A 168 -8.39 -9.72 6.76
N VAL A 169 -9.37 -10.63 6.70
CA VAL A 169 -10.39 -10.79 7.75
C VAL A 169 -10.60 -12.26 8.10
N THR A 170 -11.02 -12.51 9.35
CA THR A 170 -11.42 -13.83 9.86
C THR A 170 -12.94 -14.00 10.01
N SER A 171 -13.71 -12.93 9.82
CA SER A 171 -15.17 -12.96 9.77
C SER A 171 -15.67 -13.51 8.41
N PRO A 172 -16.92 -14.04 8.31
CA PRO A 172 -17.47 -14.52 7.04
C PRO A 172 -17.34 -13.51 5.88
N ALA A 173 -16.98 -14.00 4.70
CA ALA A 173 -16.66 -13.17 3.54
C ALA A 173 -17.85 -12.31 3.06
N GLU A 174 -19.07 -12.77 3.32
CA GLU A 174 -20.32 -12.10 2.95
C GLU A 174 -20.45 -10.74 3.66
N LEU A 175 -19.90 -10.61 4.87
CA LEU A 175 -19.93 -9.37 5.63
C LEU A 175 -19.13 -8.26 4.93
N CYS A 176 -18.07 -8.62 4.19
CA CYS A 176 -17.25 -7.65 3.46
C CYS A 176 -18.01 -6.93 2.33
N GLN A 177 -19.18 -7.40 1.92
CA GLN A 177 -20.00 -6.75 0.90
C GLN A 177 -20.46 -5.35 1.33
N ASP A 178 -20.66 -5.14 2.64
CA ASP A 178 -21.01 -3.84 3.20
C ASP A 178 -20.42 -3.62 4.60
N LEU A 179 -19.23 -3.02 4.65
CA LEU A 179 -18.46 -2.74 5.85
C LEU A 179 -19.07 -1.62 6.71
N VAL A 180 -20.02 -0.85 6.17
CA VAL A 180 -20.72 0.19 6.94
C VAL A 180 -21.78 -0.45 7.84
N GLN A 181 -22.46 -1.48 7.33
CA GLN A 181 -23.56 -2.15 8.04
C GLN A 181 -23.12 -3.44 8.74
N ASN A 182 -22.10 -4.10 8.21
CA ASN A 182 -21.66 -5.41 8.68
C ASN A 182 -20.29 -5.30 9.38
N PRO A 183 -20.21 -5.64 10.67
CA PRO A 183 -18.93 -5.70 11.35
C PRO A 183 -18.10 -6.84 10.76
N VAL A 184 -16.83 -6.54 10.44
CA VAL A 184 -15.83 -7.55 10.07
C VAL A 184 -14.78 -7.67 11.16
N THR A 185 -14.12 -8.82 11.23
CA THR A 185 -13.00 -9.05 12.13
C THR A 185 -11.71 -8.99 11.32
N PRO A 186 -11.00 -7.84 11.28
CA PRO A 186 -9.74 -7.74 10.57
C PRO A 186 -8.68 -8.60 11.25
N LEU A 187 -7.81 -9.20 10.44
CA LEU A 187 -6.58 -9.79 10.94
C LEU A 187 -5.65 -8.66 11.43
N PRO A 188 -4.92 -8.84 12.55
CA PRO A 188 -3.97 -7.83 13.01
C PRO A 188 -2.92 -7.54 11.94
N ILE A 189 -2.53 -6.27 11.83
CA ILE A 189 -1.47 -5.81 10.93
C ILE A 189 -0.30 -5.35 11.80
N SER A 190 0.76 -6.16 11.82
CA SER A 190 1.96 -5.89 12.61
C SER A 190 2.73 -4.64 12.15
N MET A 191 2.77 -4.40 10.84
CA MET A 191 3.49 -3.28 10.22
C MET A 191 2.72 -2.81 8.99
N ARG A 192 2.41 -1.52 8.89
CA ARG A 192 1.74 -0.92 7.73
C ARG A 192 2.79 -0.44 6.74
N MET A 193 3.10 -1.24 5.73
CA MET A 193 4.25 -0.97 4.87
C MET A 193 4.08 0.29 4.01
N SER A 194 2.87 0.61 3.57
CA SER A 194 2.60 1.88 2.89
C SER A 194 2.92 3.07 3.81
N SER A 195 2.55 3.02 5.09
CA SER A 195 2.89 4.09 6.04
C SER A 195 4.39 4.19 6.29
N ILE A 196 5.09 3.05 6.41
CA ILE A 196 6.54 2.99 6.59
C ILE A 196 7.26 3.61 5.38
N LEU A 197 6.87 3.25 4.16
CA LEU A 197 7.41 3.83 2.93
C LEU A 197 7.12 5.33 2.83
N GLY A 198 5.92 5.77 3.23
CA GLY A 198 5.56 7.18 3.30
C GLY A 198 6.42 7.99 4.28
N LEU A 199 6.71 7.44 5.46
CA LEU A 199 7.60 8.06 6.44
C LEU A 199 9.06 8.06 5.97
N THR A 200 9.53 6.98 5.36
CA THR A 200 10.86 6.91 4.76
C THR A 200 11.01 7.99 3.69
N TRP A 201 10.02 8.12 2.79
CA TRP A 201 10.01 9.19 1.80
C TRP A 201 10.06 10.57 2.45
N GLY A 202 9.22 10.81 3.46
CA GLY A 202 9.17 12.08 4.15
C GLY A 202 10.51 12.46 4.80
N ALA A 203 11.18 11.51 5.44
CA ALA A 203 12.51 11.71 6.03
C ALA A 203 13.58 12.05 4.98
N LEU A 204 13.58 11.36 3.83
CA LEU A 204 14.57 11.56 2.77
C LEU A 204 14.37 12.85 1.97
N THR A 205 13.14 13.36 1.95
CA THR A 205 12.76 14.53 1.15
C THR A 205 12.45 15.76 1.99
N ASN A 206 12.49 15.64 3.32
CA ASN A 206 12.03 16.66 4.27
C ASN A 206 10.61 17.15 3.94
N SER A 207 9.72 16.20 3.68
CA SER A 207 8.31 16.43 3.35
C SER A 207 7.41 15.59 4.27
N PRO A 208 6.14 15.96 4.47
CA PRO A 208 5.22 15.09 5.19
C PRO A 208 4.91 13.82 4.36
N PRO A 209 4.61 12.69 5.02
CA PRO A 209 4.09 11.51 4.34
C PRO A 209 2.82 11.86 3.56
N ARG A 210 2.82 11.57 2.27
CA ARG A 210 1.67 11.76 1.39
C ARG A 210 0.83 10.51 1.30
N LEU A 211 -0.48 10.69 1.25
CA LEU A 211 -1.45 9.65 0.96
C LEU A 211 -1.93 9.86 -0.47
N ILE A 212 -1.56 8.94 -1.38
CA ILE A 212 -1.96 9.00 -2.78
C ILE A 212 -3.04 7.95 -3.04
N PRO A 213 -4.28 8.33 -3.35
CA PRO A 213 -5.31 7.36 -3.72
C PRO A 213 -4.94 6.56 -4.96
N LEU A 214 -5.07 5.23 -4.89
CA LEU A 214 -4.72 4.30 -5.97
C LEU A 214 -5.27 4.68 -7.36
N PRO A 215 -6.53 5.16 -7.51
CA PRO A 215 -7.06 5.55 -8.83
C PRO A 215 -6.31 6.72 -9.50
N MET A 216 -5.63 7.57 -8.75
CA MET A 216 -4.88 8.72 -9.28
C MET A 216 -3.36 8.54 -9.20
N ALA A 217 -2.88 7.40 -8.71
CA ALA A 217 -1.46 7.18 -8.44
C ALA A 217 -0.56 7.35 -9.67
N LEU A 218 -1.00 6.93 -10.85
CA LEU A 218 -0.21 7.08 -12.08
C LEU A 218 -0.09 8.55 -12.51
N GLU A 219 -1.20 9.28 -12.53
CA GLU A 219 -1.23 10.70 -12.86
C GLU A 219 -0.46 11.53 -11.84
N TRP A 220 -0.55 11.17 -10.56
CA TRP A 220 0.25 11.78 -9.51
C TRP A 220 1.75 11.51 -9.73
N ALA A 221 2.13 10.26 -10.00
CA ALA A 221 3.53 9.88 -10.21
C ALA A 221 4.14 10.51 -11.47
N GLU A 222 3.33 10.75 -12.51
CA GLU A 222 3.74 11.49 -13.71
C GLU A 222 4.04 12.96 -13.39
N ARG A 223 3.17 13.64 -12.62
CA ARG A 223 3.39 15.02 -12.18
C ARG A 223 4.59 15.18 -11.23
N HIS A 224 5.05 14.10 -10.62
CA HIS A 224 6.17 14.05 -9.68
C HIS A 224 7.38 13.26 -10.23
N GLU A 225 7.51 13.19 -11.56
CA GLU A 225 8.59 12.45 -12.22
C GLU A 225 9.99 12.88 -11.74
N GLU A 226 10.23 14.19 -11.60
CA GLU A 226 11.51 14.70 -11.12
C GLU A 226 11.85 14.22 -9.70
N GLU A 227 10.84 14.12 -8.82
CA GLU A 227 11.03 13.58 -7.47
C GLU A 227 11.38 12.09 -7.50
N SER A 228 10.76 11.33 -8.40
CA SER A 228 11.00 9.88 -8.55
C SER A 228 12.42 9.51 -8.98
N GLN A 229 13.10 10.41 -9.69
CA GLN A 229 14.45 10.20 -10.21
C GLN A 229 15.55 10.36 -9.16
N ARG A 230 15.20 10.83 -7.96
CA ARG A 230 16.16 10.97 -6.85
C ARG A 230 16.69 9.59 -6.44
N THR A 231 17.97 9.55 -6.11
CA THR A 231 18.66 8.33 -5.70
C THR A 231 19.40 8.51 -4.39
N TRP A 232 19.51 7.43 -3.62
CA TRP A 232 20.20 7.40 -2.33
C TRP A 232 21.08 6.16 -2.21
N PRO A 233 22.11 6.17 -1.34
CA PRO A 233 22.85 4.96 -1.02
C PRO A 233 21.89 3.86 -0.53
N GLY A 234 21.97 2.67 -1.11
CA GLY A 234 21.01 1.60 -0.79
C GLY A 234 21.01 1.21 0.69
N SER A 235 22.19 1.17 1.34
CA SER A 235 22.28 0.91 2.79
C SER A 235 21.53 1.97 3.61
N SER A 236 21.66 3.25 3.28
CA SER A 236 20.92 4.33 3.94
C SER A 236 19.40 4.21 3.74
N LEU A 237 18.94 3.74 2.57
CA LEU A 237 17.52 3.46 2.36
C LEU A 237 17.03 2.30 3.22
N LEU A 238 17.81 1.21 3.30
CA LEU A 238 17.50 0.07 4.17
C LEU A 238 17.40 0.51 5.63
N ASP A 239 18.41 1.22 6.13
CA ASP A 239 18.45 1.72 7.51
C ASP A 239 17.22 2.56 7.83
N GLN A 240 16.86 3.49 6.94
CA GLN A 240 15.70 4.35 7.13
C GLN A 240 14.37 3.58 7.16
N VAL A 241 14.22 2.54 6.33
CA VAL A 241 13.05 1.66 6.34
C VAL A 241 12.99 0.84 7.63
N LEU A 242 14.11 0.24 8.03
CA LEU A 242 14.19 -0.56 9.26
C LEU A 242 13.88 0.30 10.48
N ASP A 243 14.43 1.51 10.58
CA ASP A 243 14.14 2.44 11.67
C ASP A 243 12.64 2.74 11.79
N ASN A 244 11.96 2.97 10.66
CA ASN A 244 10.51 3.19 10.65
C ASN A 244 9.73 1.91 11.02
N MET A 245 10.16 0.72 10.58
CA MET A 245 9.59 -0.56 11.01
C MET A 245 9.71 -0.73 12.53
N TRP A 246 10.89 -0.48 13.11
CA TRP A 246 11.14 -0.58 14.55
C TRP A 246 10.23 0.36 15.35
N ARG A 247 9.99 1.59 14.87
CA ARG A 247 9.04 2.53 15.50
C ARG A 247 7.62 1.98 15.52
N PHE A 248 7.14 1.42 14.40
CA PHE A 248 5.82 0.79 14.32
C PHE A 248 5.69 -0.40 15.28
N LEU A 249 6.66 -1.31 15.27
CA LEU A 249 6.66 -2.50 16.11
C LEU A 249 6.70 -2.14 17.60
N SER A 250 7.52 -1.16 17.97
CA SER A 250 7.62 -0.70 19.37
C SER A 250 6.28 -0.19 19.90
N GLN A 251 5.49 0.52 19.08
CA GLN A 251 4.15 0.97 19.46
C GLN A 251 3.16 -0.20 19.57
N ALA A 252 3.28 -1.22 18.71
CA ALA A 252 2.42 -2.41 18.77
C ALA A 252 2.62 -3.20 20.08
N PHE A 253 3.85 -3.25 20.61
CA PHE A 253 4.13 -3.88 21.90
C PHE A 253 3.71 -3.05 23.12
N GLN A 254 3.56 -1.73 22.98
CA GLN A 254 3.09 -0.85 24.06
C GLN A 254 1.56 -0.84 24.25
N LYS A 255 0.81 -1.32 23.26
CA LYS A 255 -0.67 -1.37 23.27
C LYS A 255 -1.24 -2.68 23.87
N LYS A 256 -0.40 -3.54 24.43
CA LYS A 256 -0.80 -4.70 25.24
C LYS A 256 -0.76 -4.36 26.73
#